data_AF-A0A8D6ZZ59-F1
#
_entry.id   AF-A0A8D6ZZ59-F1
#
_cell.length_a   1.000
_cell.length_b   1.000
_cell.length_c   1.000
_cell.angle_alpha   90.00
_cell.angle_beta   90.00
_cell.angle_gamma   90.00
#
_symmetry.space_group_name_H-M   'P 1'
#
loop_
_entity.id
_entity.type
_entity.pdbx_description
1 polymer ?
#
loop_
_entity_poly.entity_id
_entity_poly.type
_entity_poly.pdbx_seq_one_letter_code
_entity_poly.pdbx_strand_id
1 'polypeptide(L)'
;MARGARHPRRPPTLILVALLTISVVLLVLLALGALSLPAVSKDGRVAEVRRSVGEARDELQETGEQWTEVLSWEPRAFLYHNFLSKEECKYLIELAKPYMKKSTVVDSTTGRSTDSRVRTSSGMFLRRGQDKIIRAIEKRIADFTFIPVGK
;
A
#
# COMPACT_ATOMS: atom_id res chain seq x y z
N MET A 1 -46.81 -19.95 57.01
CA MET A 1 -47.54 -20.12 55.74
C MET A 1 -47.10 -19.04 54.77
N ALA A 2 -46.24 -19.36 53.79
CA ALA A 2 -45.76 -18.39 52.78
C ALA A 2 -46.24 -18.84 51.39
N ARG A 3 -46.92 -17.94 50.67
CA ARG A 3 -47.49 -18.17 49.34
C ARG A 3 -46.38 -18.22 48.29
N GLY A 4 -46.23 -19.37 47.62
CA GLY A 4 -45.34 -19.52 46.46
C GLY A 4 -45.92 -18.83 45.21
N ALA A 5 -45.19 -17.85 44.69
CA ALA A 5 -45.52 -17.18 43.44
C ALA A 5 -45.12 -18.06 42.23
N ARG A 6 -46.08 -18.32 41.34
CA ARG A 6 -45.84 -19.04 40.07
C ARG A 6 -45.20 -18.09 39.06
N HIS A 7 -44.04 -18.47 38.54
CA HIS A 7 -43.35 -17.75 37.46
C HIS A 7 -43.90 -18.19 36.09
N PRO A 8 -44.32 -17.28 35.20
CA PRO A 8 -44.90 -17.64 33.91
C PRO A 8 -43.80 -18.05 32.91
N ARG A 9 -43.87 -19.26 32.37
CA ARG A 9 -43.01 -19.70 31.26
C ARG A 9 -43.55 -19.11 29.95
N ARG A 10 -42.77 -18.25 29.30
CA ARG A 10 -43.12 -17.69 27.97
C ARG A 10 -42.85 -18.74 26.87
N PRO A 11 -43.74 -18.88 25.87
CA PRO A 11 -43.60 -19.90 24.83
C PRO A 11 -42.42 -19.62 23.88
N PRO A 12 -41.71 -20.65 23.41
CA PRO A 12 -40.49 -20.53 22.59
C PRO A 12 -40.71 -19.87 21.23
N THR A 13 -41.97 -19.80 20.76
CA THR A 13 -42.36 -19.13 19.51
C THR A 13 -42.11 -17.63 19.55
N LEU A 14 -42.28 -16.97 20.70
CA LEU A 14 -42.04 -15.54 20.84
C LEU A 14 -40.55 -15.19 20.73
N ILE A 15 -39.69 -16.10 21.20
CA ILE A 15 -38.23 -15.92 21.13
C ILE A 15 -37.77 -16.05 19.67
N LEU A 16 -38.29 -17.05 18.94
CA LEU A 16 -37.94 -17.26 17.54
C LEU A 16 -38.38 -16.09 16.65
N VAL A 17 -39.59 -15.57 16.85
CA VAL A 17 -40.09 -14.40 16.11
C VAL A 17 -39.24 -13.16 16.40
N ALA A 18 -38.86 -12.94 17.66
CA ALA A 18 -37.99 -11.82 18.03
C ALA A 18 -36.59 -11.89 17.40
N LEU A 19 -35.99 -13.08 17.32
CA LEU A 19 -34.67 -13.25 16.68
C LEU A 19 -34.73 -13.01 15.17
N LEU A 20 -35.79 -13.49 14.50
CA LEU A 20 -35.98 -13.27 13.07
C LEU A 20 -36.20 -11.79 12.74
N THR A 21 -37.01 -11.07 13.53
CA THR A 21 -37.24 -9.63 13.30
C THR A 21 -35.97 -8.82 13.52
N ILE A 22 -35.19 -9.11 14.56
CA ILE A 22 -33.90 -8.45 14.81
C ILE A 22 -32.92 -8.69 13.65
N SER A 23 -32.84 -9.93 13.15
CA SER A 23 -31.96 -10.27 12.01
C SER A 23 -32.33 -9.50 10.74
N VAL A 24 -33.62 -9.40 10.42
CA VAL A 24 -34.10 -8.69 9.22
C VAL A 24 -33.82 -7.19 9.33
N VAL A 25 -34.07 -6.60 10.50
CA VAL A 25 -33.75 -5.18 10.76
C VAL A 25 -32.25 -4.92 10.61
N LEU A 26 -31.40 -5.81 11.12
CA LEU A 26 -29.94 -5.67 11.01
C LEU A 26 -29.46 -5.68 9.55
N LEU A 27 -30.01 -6.59 8.72
CA LEU A 27 -29.68 -6.68 7.29
C LEU A 27 -30.14 -5.44 6.52
N VAL A 28 -31.32 -4.90 6.85
CA VAL A 28 -31.83 -3.65 6.23
C VAL A 28 -30.93 -2.46 6.61
N LEU A 29 -30.49 -2.36 7.87
CA LEU A 29 -29.59 -1.29 8.30
C LEU A 29 -28.20 -1.37 7.67
N LEU A 30 -27.69 -2.59 7.42
CA LEU A 30 -26.45 -2.81 6.69
C LEU A 30 -26.58 -2.45 5.20
N ALA A 31 -27.69 -2.84 4.55
CA ALA A 31 -27.95 -2.50 3.15
C ALA A 31 -28.14 -0.99 2.93
N LEU A 32 -28.69 -0.29 3.92
CA LEU A 32 -28.87 1.16 3.90
C LEU A 32 -27.63 1.95 4.35
N GLY A 33 -26.54 1.27 4.77
CA GLY A 33 -25.32 1.92 5.25
C GLY A 33 -25.52 2.76 6.53
N ALA A 34 -26.65 2.58 7.23
CA ALA A 34 -26.97 3.31 8.46
C ALA A 34 -26.27 2.70 9.70
N LEU A 35 -25.73 1.49 9.57
CA LEU A 35 -24.97 0.81 10.60
C LEU A 35 -23.47 1.01 10.39
N SER A 36 -22.95 2.16 10.81
CA SER A 36 -21.51 2.36 10.95
C SER A 36 -20.99 1.48 12.08
N LEU A 37 -20.44 0.30 11.76
CA LEU A 37 -19.65 -0.46 12.72
C LEU A 37 -18.40 0.36 13.06
N PRO A 38 -18.14 0.69 14.34
CA PRO A 38 -16.89 1.31 14.71
C PRO A 38 -15.80 0.24 14.55
N ALA A 39 -14.91 0.44 13.58
CA ALA A 39 -13.68 -0.32 13.53
C ALA A 39 -12.90 -0.04 14.83
N VAL A 40 -12.76 -1.05 15.68
CA VAL A 40 -11.87 -1.03 16.84
C VAL A 40 -10.45 -0.87 16.32
N SER A 41 -9.98 0.38 16.30
CA SER A 41 -8.57 0.71 16.14
C SER A 41 -7.92 0.69 17.52
N LYS A 42 -6.90 -0.14 17.66
CA LYS A 42 -6.01 -0.19 18.81
C LYS A 42 -5.07 1.02 18.74
N ASP A 43 -5.61 2.18 19.07
CA ASP A 43 -4.92 3.33 19.66
C ASP A 43 -5.91 4.50 19.77
N GLY A 44 -6.25 4.87 21.00
CA GLY A 44 -7.25 5.88 21.29
C GLY A 44 -6.76 7.28 20.96
N ARG A 45 -7.30 7.89 19.89
CA ARG A 45 -7.48 9.35 19.78
C ARG A 45 -8.77 9.63 19.02
N VAL A 46 -9.74 10.24 19.71
CA VAL A 46 -10.89 10.88 19.08
C VAL A 46 -10.42 12.26 18.61
N ALA A 47 -10.55 12.54 17.33
CA ALA A 47 -10.46 13.89 16.80
C ALA A 47 -11.48 14.04 15.67
N GLU A 48 -12.64 14.56 16.04
CA GLU A 48 -13.57 15.22 15.13
C GLU A 48 -12.87 16.47 14.57
N VAL A 49 -12.40 16.39 13.32
CA VAL A 49 -12.00 17.56 12.53
C VAL A 49 -12.73 17.49 11.21
N ARG A 50 -13.96 18.00 11.22
CA ARG A 50 -14.70 18.38 10.03
C ARG A 50 -14.29 19.82 9.71
N ARG A 51 -13.40 20.01 8.72
CA ARG A 51 -13.17 21.29 8.02
C ARG A 51 -12.28 21.09 6.79
N SER A 52 -12.91 21.27 5.62
CA SER A 52 -12.33 21.91 4.42
C SER A 52 -10.89 21.50 4.03
N VAL A 53 -10.76 20.36 3.34
CA VAL A 53 -9.57 20.01 2.51
C VAL A 53 -10.06 19.57 1.12
N GLY A 54 -10.94 20.37 0.53
CA GLY A 54 -11.52 20.13 -0.80
C GLY A 54 -10.71 20.72 -1.96
N GLU A 55 -9.87 21.72 -1.70
CA GLU A 55 -9.27 22.56 -2.77
C GLU A 55 -7.73 22.64 -2.73
N ALA A 56 -7.07 21.81 -1.93
CA ALA A 56 -5.60 21.71 -1.89
C ALA A 56 -5.08 20.33 -2.31
N ARG A 57 -5.92 19.52 -2.98
CA ARG A 57 -5.56 18.18 -3.48
C ARG A 57 -5.22 18.15 -4.97
N ASP A 58 -5.40 19.26 -5.68
CA ASP A 58 -5.35 19.28 -7.15
C ASP A 58 -3.96 19.58 -7.75
N GLU A 59 -2.93 19.77 -6.91
CA GLU A 59 -1.55 20.01 -7.37
C GLU A 59 -0.55 18.92 -6.91
N LEU A 60 -1.03 17.82 -6.32
CA LEU A 60 -0.19 16.70 -5.87
C LEU A 60 -0.38 15.49 -6.79
N GLN A 61 0.57 15.31 -7.69
CA GLN A 61 0.89 14.08 -8.43
C GLN A 61 -0.19 13.57 -9.40
N GLU A 62 -0.05 13.94 -10.67
CA GLU A 62 -0.50 13.12 -11.79
C GLU A 62 0.34 11.84 -11.92
N THR A 63 0.44 11.04 -10.86
CA THR A 63 0.69 9.62 -11.05
C THR A 63 -0.66 9.02 -11.44
N GLY A 64 -0.81 8.68 -12.72
CA GLY A 64 -1.93 7.86 -13.16
C GLY A 64 -2.06 6.61 -12.28
N GLU A 65 -3.25 6.01 -12.23
CA GLU A 65 -3.52 4.86 -11.36
C GLU A 65 -2.40 3.80 -11.47
N GLN A 66 -1.86 3.39 -10.32
CA GLN A 66 -0.82 2.38 -10.24
C GLN A 66 -1.45 1.00 -10.34
N TRP A 67 -0.96 0.17 -11.25
CA TRP A 67 -1.46 -1.18 -11.43
C TRP A 67 -0.35 -2.14 -11.89
N THR A 68 -0.59 -3.44 -11.70
CA THR A 68 0.39 -4.49 -11.97
C THR A 68 -0.08 -5.40 -13.09
N GLU A 69 0.80 -5.65 -14.05
CA GLU A 69 0.61 -6.60 -15.14
C GLU A 69 1.52 -7.82 -14.93
N VAL A 70 0.95 -9.02 -15.07
CA VAL A 70 1.73 -10.27 -15.03
C VAL A 70 2.24 -10.57 -16.42
N LEU A 71 3.57 -10.58 -16.61
CA LEU A 71 4.19 -10.87 -17.91
C LEU A 71 4.50 -12.36 -18.09
N SER A 72 4.98 -13.02 -17.04
CA SER A 72 5.26 -14.45 -17.06
C SER A 72 5.27 -15.02 -15.64
N TRP A 73 4.90 -16.29 -15.54
CA TRP A 73 5.03 -17.08 -14.30
C TRP A 73 6.35 -17.86 -14.26
N GLU A 74 6.94 -18.15 -15.42
CA GLU A 74 8.19 -18.88 -15.55
C GLU A 74 9.02 -18.30 -16.72
N PRO A 75 10.02 -17.43 -16.44
CA PRO A 75 10.37 -16.88 -15.13
C PRO A 75 9.27 -15.94 -14.59
N ARG A 76 9.18 -15.80 -13.26
CA ARG A 76 8.26 -14.83 -12.63
C ARG A 76 8.65 -13.41 -13.02
N ALA A 77 7.81 -12.73 -13.78
CA ALA A 77 8.02 -11.38 -14.26
C ALA A 77 6.73 -10.55 -14.20
N PHE A 78 6.83 -9.35 -13.64
CA PHE A 78 5.72 -8.41 -13.47
C PHE A 78 6.12 -7.03 -13.99
N LEU A 79 5.17 -6.30 -14.57
CA LEU A 79 5.32 -4.90 -14.97
C LEU A 79 4.46 -4.02 -14.06
N TYR A 80 5.10 -3.10 -13.36
CA TYR A 80 4.42 -2.12 -12.50
C TYR A 80 4.26 -0.80 -13.25
N HIS A 81 3.04 -0.52 -13.68
CA HIS A 81 2.71 0.72 -14.39
C HIS A 81 2.66 1.90 -13.43
N ASN A 82 3.15 3.06 -13.89
CA ASN A 82 3.18 4.30 -13.10
C ASN A 82 3.90 4.18 -11.74
N PHE A 83 4.91 3.30 -11.66
CA PHE A 83 5.64 3.05 -10.41
C PHE A 83 6.38 4.30 -9.88
N LEU A 84 6.97 5.09 -10.79
CA LEU A 84 7.56 6.40 -10.49
C LEU A 84 6.76 7.51 -11.15
N SER A 85 6.65 8.65 -10.47
CA SER A 85 6.09 9.85 -11.10
C SER A 85 7.05 10.45 -12.13
N LYS A 86 6.54 11.30 -13.03
CA LYS A 86 7.38 11.99 -14.03
C LYS A 86 8.45 12.86 -13.34
N GLU A 87 8.11 13.46 -12.22
CA GLU A 87 8.97 14.33 -11.41
C GLU A 87 10.08 13.51 -10.72
N GLU A 88 9.75 12.34 -10.17
CA GLU A 88 10.72 11.40 -9.61
C GLU A 88 11.70 10.92 -10.68
N CYS A 89 11.20 10.58 -11.87
CA CYS A 89 12.06 10.21 -13.00
C CYS A 89 13.01 11.34 -13.40
N LYS A 90 12.51 12.56 -13.55
CA LYS A 90 13.33 13.74 -13.89
C LYS A 90 14.39 14.00 -12.82
N TYR A 91 14.01 13.92 -11.55
CA TYR A 91 14.91 14.08 -10.41
C TYR A 91 16.06 13.07 -10.46
N LEU A 92 15.78 11.78 -10.67
CA LEU A 92 16.80 10.74 -10.77
C LEU A 92 17.77 10.99 -11.93
N ILE A 93 17.26 11.43 -13.09
CA ILE A 93 18.09 11.74 -14.26
C ILE A 93 19.02 12.92 -13.97
N GLU A 94 18.50 14.02 -13.42
CA GLU A 94 19.29 15.21 -13.10
C GLU A 94 20.35 14.94 -12.04
N LEU A 95 19.98 14.17 -11.00
CA LEU A 95 20.89 13.74 -9.95
C LEU A 95 22.03 12.86 -10.50
N ALA A 96 21.73 11.99 -11.47
CA ALA A 96 22.69 11.06 -12.03
C ALA A 96 23.64 11.66 -13.08
N LYS A 97 23.10 12.56 -13.92
CA LYS A 97 23.76 13.08 -15.14
C LYS A 97 25.23 13.51 -14.96
N PRO A 98 25.63 14.29 -13.92
CA PRO A 98 27.02 14.73 -13.80
C PRO A 98 28.00 13.61 -13.37
N TYR A 99 27.51 12.48 -12.87
CA TYR A 99 28.33 11.40 -12.30
C TYR A 99 28.35 10.12 -13.14
N MET A 100 27.71 10.11 -14.30
CA MET A 100 27.64 8.95 -15.19
C MET A 100 29.03 8.54 -15.68
N LYS A 101 29.39 7.26 -15.50
CA LYS A 101 30.64 6.68 -15.99
C LYS A 101 30.36 5.47 -16.87
N LYS A 102 31.26 5.23 -17.83
CA LYS A 102 31.18 4.04 -18.68
C LYS A 102 31.23 2.79 -17.82
N SER A 103 30.37 1.85 -18.16
CA SER A 103 30.11 0.70 -17.33
C SER A 103 31.10 -0.43 -17.68
N THR A 104 32.00 -0.77 -16.76
CA THR A 104 33.06 -1.79 -16.94
C THR A 104 32.71 -3.19 -16.40
N VAL A 105 33.15 -4.24 -17.09
CA VAL A 105 33.01 -5.63 -16.64
C VAL A 105 34.29 -6.12 -15.96
N VAL A 106 34.19 -7.14 -15.12
CA VAL A 106 35.38 -7.78 -14.55
C VAL A 106 35.91 -8.80 -15.55
N ASP A 107 37.18 -8.66 -15.92
CA ASP A 107 37.89 -9.63 -16.75
C ASP A 107 38.14 -10.92 -15.95
N SER A 108 37.76 -12.07 -16.49
CA SER A 108 37.82 -13.36 -15.79
C SER A 108 39.24 -13.87 -15.54
N THR A 109 40.20 -13.45 -16.36
CA THR A 109 41.59 -13.92 -16.29
C THR A 109 42.41 -13.04 -15.35
N THR A 110 42.20 -11.73 -15.42
CA THR A 110 43.00 -10.74 -14.69
C THR A 110 42.29 -10.19 -13.44
N GLY A 111 40.99 -10.42 -13.28
CA GLY A 111 40.17 -9.88 -12.19
C GLY A 111 40.01 -8.36 -12.21
N ARG A 112 40.49 -7.68 -13.27
CA ARG A 112 40.45 -6.23 -13.38
C ARG A 112 39.18 -5.75 -14.08
N SER A 113 38.75 -4.56 -13.70
CA SER A 113 37.67 -3.85 -14.37
C SER A 113 38.12 -3.40 -15.76
N THR A 114 37.50 -3.96 -16.81
CA THR A 114 37.80 -3.69 -18.21
C THR A 114 36.56 -3.20 -18.97
N ASP A 115 36.78 -2.55 -20.10
CA ASP A 115 35.71 -2.10 -20.98
C ASP A 115 35.05 -3.30 -21.69
N SER A 116 33.73 -3.30 -21.73
CA SER A 116 32.97 -4.34 -22.43
C SER A 116 32.47 -3.84 -23.78
N ARG A 117 32.53 -4.71 -24.80
CA ARG A 117 31.83 -4.49 -26.08
C ARG A 117 30.32 -4.74 -25.98
N VAL A 118 29.89 -5.53 -25.01
CA VAL A 118 28.47 -5.91 -24.81
C VAL A 118 27.79 -4.98 -23.82
N ARG A 119 28.50 -4.51 -22.78
CA ARG A 119 27.99 -3.50 -21.84
C ARG A 119 28.41 -2.11 -22.30
N THR A 120 27.59 -1.53 -23.17
CA THR A 120 27.84 -0.21 -23.79
C THR A 120 27.22 0.96 -23.04
N SER A 121 26.44 0.68 -21.99
CA SER A 121 25.80 1.71 -21.19
C SER A 121 26.78 2.46 -20.28
N SER A 122 26.32 3.59 -19.77
CA SER A 122 26.93 4.30 -18.63
C SER A 122 26.01 4.20 -17.43
N GLY A 123 26.56 4.31 -16.22
CA GLY A 123 25.78 4.26 -14.99
C GLY A 123 26.43 5.04 -13.86
N MET A 124 25.65 5.23 -12.79
CA MET A 124 26.15 5.66 -11.50
C MET A 124 25.36 4.97 -10.38
N PHE A 125 25.95 4.89 -9.18
CA PHE A 125 25.29 4.35 -8.01
C PHE A 125 24.86 5.49 -7.07
N LEU A 126 23.61 5.44 -6.64
CA LEU A 126 23.10 6.27 -5.55
C LEU A 126 23.46 5.64 -4.20
N ARG A 127 23.68 6.48 -3.20
CA ARG A 127 23.82 5.99 -1.82
C ARG A 127 22.44 5.60 -1.29
N ARG A 128 22.37 4.54 -0.48
CA ARG A 128 21.13 4.17 0.20
C ARG A 128 20.65 5.33 1.06
N GLY A 129 19.35 5.61 0.99
CA GLY A 129 18.71 6.65 1.76
C GLY A 129 19.33 8.05 1.63
N GLN A 130 19.99 8.34 0.52
CA GLN A 130 20.75 9.57 0.28
C GLN A 130 19.98 10.84 0.62
N ASP A 131 18.69 10.89 0.26
CA ASP A 131 17.79 12.00 0.53
C ASP A 131 16.34 11.51 0.67
N LYS A 132 15.43 12.45 0.88
CA LYS A 132 14.01 12.15 1.13
C LYS A 132 13.31 11.48 -0.05
N ILE A 133 13.68 11.83 -1.28
CA ILE A 133 13.04 11.30 -2.50
C ILE A 133 13.55 9.88 -2.71
N ILE A 134 14.86 9.66 -2.62
CA ILE A 134 15.45 8.33 -2.73
C ILE A 134 14.91 7.39 -1.65
N ARG A 135 14.80 7.83 -0.39
CA ARG A 135 14.19 7.02 0.68
C ARG A 135 12.75 6.64 0.38
N ALA A 136 11.95 7.54 -0.18
CA ALA A 136 10.56 7.26 -0.53
C ALA A 136 10.47 6.21 -1.65
N ILE A 137 11.32 6.33 -2.68
CA ILE A 137 11.41 5.35 -3.78
C ILE A 137 11.90 3.99 -3.25
N GLU A 138 12.97 3.95 -2.46
CA GLU A 138 13.50 2.71 -1.87
C GLU A 138 12.46 2.01 -1.00
N LYS A 139 11.72 2.77 -0.18
CA LYS A 139 10.62 2.21 0.60
C LYS A 139 9.53 1.62 -0.30
N ARG A 140 9.16 2.32 -1.39
CA ARG A 140 8.16 1.81 -2.35
C ARG A 140 8.64 0.52 -3.01
N ILE A 141 9.92 0.43 -3.39
CA ILE A 141 10.52 -0.80 -3.92
C ILE A 141 10.41 -1.93 -2.88
N ALA A 142 10.71 -1.65 -1.61
CA ALA A 142 10.59 -2.64 -0.55
C ALA A 142 9.14 -3.13 -0.35
N ASP A 143 8.17 -2.21 -0.38
CA ASP A 143 6.75 -2.54 -0.24
C ASP A 143 6.27 -3.45 -1.39
N PHE A 144 6.74 -3.25 -2.62
CA PHE A 144 6.36 -4.04 -3.80
C PHE A 144 7.08 -5.39 -3.91
N THR A 145 8.35 -5.44 -3.49
CA THR A 145 9.16 -6.65 -3.57
C THR A 145 9.02 -7.55 -2.34
N PHE A 146 8.42 -7.03 -1.26
CA PHE A 146 8.40 -7.65 0.07
C PHE A 146 9.81 -7.94 0.63
N ILE A 147 10.81 -7.18 0.19
CA ILE A 147 12.20 -7.27 0.64
C ILE A 147 12.54 -5.95 1.35
N PRO A 148 12.98 -5.97 2.62
CA PRO A 148 13.24 -4.74 3.36
C PRO A 148 14.39 -3.94 2.75
N VAL A 149 14.34 -2.61 2.91
CA VAL A 149 15.48 -1.74 2.58
C VAL A 149 16.66 -2.18 3.44
N GLY A 150 17.75 -2.60 2.79
CA GLY A 150 18.97 -3.04 3.47
C GLY A 150 19.58 -1.91 4.31
N LYS A 151 20.22 -2.29 5.42
CA LYS A 151 20.95 -1.38 6.30
C LYS A 151 22.17 -0.76 5.59
#